data_AF-A0A2D8QI31-F1
#
_entry.id   AF-A0A2D8QI31-F1
#
_cell.length_a   1.000
_cell.length_b   1.000
_cell.length_c   1.000
_cell.angle_alpha   90.00
_cell.angle_beta   90.00
_cell.angle_gamma   90.00
#
_symmetry.space_group_name_H-M   'P 1'
#
loop_
_entity.id
_entity.type
_entity.pdbx_description
1 polymer ?
#
loop_
_entity_poly.entity_id
_entity_poly.type
_entity_poly.pdbx_seq_one_letter_code
_entity_poly.pdbx_strand_id
1 'polypeptide(L)'
;MTPLNWDGALRLTTALYYLPSGRTIQGRGITPDIELAPSKVSGDKKSEIDLPNSFKINNDTISQPSRHTLKESSCPVGGPDGKDRMLGCAVLFLKSGSESDFLYLIGSR
;
A
#
# COMPACT_ATOMS: atom_id res chain seq x y z
N MET A 1 5.13 38.25 6.96
CA MET A 1 3.90 37.76 6.30
C MET A 1 3.45 38.82 5.34
N THR A 2 3.69 38.60 4.05
CA THR A 2 3.14 39.43 2.98
C THR A 2 1.66 39.08 2.85
N PRO A 3 0.73 40.06 2.83
CA PRO A 3 -0.70 39.77 2.65
C PRO A 3 -0.92 39.06 1.31
N LEU A 4 -1.91 38.16 1.28
CA LEU A 4 -2.29 37.43 0.07
C LEU A 4 -2.88 38.44 -0.94
N ASN A 5 -2.38 38.44 -2.18
CA ASN A 5 -2.94 39.27 -3.26
C ASN A 5 -4.42 38.92 -3.48
N TRP A 6 -5.21 39.87 -4.01
CA TRP A 6 -6.67 39.75 -4.17
C TRP A 6 -7.16 38.49 -4.93
N ASP A 7 -6.31 37.87 -5.75
CA ASP A 7 -6.59 36.64 -6.52
C ASP A 7 -5.96 35.36 -5.94
N GLY A 8 -5.47 35.37 -4.69
CA GLY A 8 -4.85 34.21 -4.07
C GLY A 8 -5.82 33.27 -3.34
N ALA A 9 -5.54 31.96 -3.36
CA ALA A 9 -6.27 30.96 -2.57
C ALA A 9 -5.35 30.25 -1.57
N LEU A 10 -5.91 29.85 -0.43
CA LEU A 10 -5.20 29.12 0.61
C LEU A 10 -5.69 27.67 0.68
N ARG A 11 -4.76 26.71 0.70
CA ARG A 11 -5.03 25.30 0.96
C ARG A 11 -4.43 24.91 2.31
N LEU A 12 -5.30 24.49 3.23
CA LEU A 12 -4.92 24.05 4.57
C LEU A 12 -5.39 22.62 4.81
N THR A 13 -4.61 21.85 5.58
CA THR A 13 -5.05 20.58 6.16
C THR A 13 -5.76 20.88 7.48
N THR A 14 -7.05 20.59 7.56
CA THR A 14 -7.89 20.92 8.72
C THR A 14 -8.23 19.71 9.60
N ALA A 15 -7.97 18.50 9.12
CA ALA A 15 -8.30 17.27 9.82
C ALA A 15 -7.34 16.14 9.46
N LEU A 16 -7.27 15.13 10.33
CA LEU A 16 -6.58 13.86 10.12
C LEU A 16 -7.59 12.75 9.84
N TYR A 17 -7.17 11.72 9.12
CA TYR A 17 -7.99 10.55 8.80
C TYR A 17 -7.60 9.33 9.62
N TYR A 18 -8.60 8.64 10.16
CA TYR A 18 -8.45 7.45 11.02
C TYR A 18 -9.29 6.29 10.50
N LEU A 19 -8.77 5.07 10.66
CA LEU A 19 -9.53 3.84 10.47
C LEU A 19 -10.55 3.67 11.60
N PRO A 20 -11.59 2.82 11.42
CA PRO A 20 -12.51 2.43 12.48
C PRO A 20 -11.81 1.84 13.72
N SER A 21 -10.60 1.29 13.55
CA SER A 21 -9.74 0.81 14.63
C SER A 21 -9.09 1.92 15.46
N GLY A 22 -9.27 3.20 15.10
CA GLY A 22 -8.63 4.35 15.74
C GLY A 22 -7.21 4.63 15.28
N ARG A 23 -6.66 3.84 14.34
CA ARG A 23 -5.32 4.05 13.75
C ARG A 23 -5.35 5.09 12.64
N THR A 24 -4.39 6.02 12.62
CA THR A 24 -4.19 6.97 11.52
C THR A 24 -3.40 6.37 10.35
N ILE A 25 -3.73 6.80 9.14
CA ILE A 25 -3.03 6.41 7.89
C ILE A 25 -2.00 7.44 7.44
N GLN A 26 -2.02 8.64 8.02
CA GLN A 26 -1.15 9.74 7.60
C GLN A 26 0.33 9.32 7.76
N GLY A 27 1.19 9.70 6.83
CA GLY A 27 2.61 9.33 6.83
C GLY A 27 2.92 7.91 6.33
N ARG A 28 2.27 6.88 6.92
CA ARG A 28 2.60 5.45 6.71
C ARG A 28 1.69 4.71 5.72
N GLY A 29 0.47 5.19 5.49
CA GLY A 29 -0.52 4.52 4.65
C GLY A 29 -1.09 3.23 5.26
N ILE A 30 -1.59 2.36 4.38
CA ILE A 30 -2.16 1.05 4.70
C ILE A 30 -1.15 -0.03 4.31
N THR A 31 -0.75 -0.86 5.27
CA THR A 31 0.04 -2.05 4.97
C THR A 31 -0.89 -3.12 4.40
N PRO A 32 -0.60 -3.71 3.23
CA PRO A 32 -1.37 -4.83 2.72
C PRO A 32 -1.15 -6.08 3.58
N ASP A 33 -2.15 -6.94 3.68
CA ASP A 33 -2.02 -8.23 4.37
C ASP A 33 -1.01 -9.14 3.65
N ILE A 34 -1.05 -9.13 2.31
CA ILE A 34 -0.14 -9.87 1.44
C ILE A 34 0.64 -8.86 0.59
N GLU A 35 1.95 -8.76 0.82
CA GLU A 35 2.84 -7.92 0.03
C GLU A 35 3.42 -8.71 -1.15
N LEU A 36 3.28 -8.17 -2.35
CA LEU A 36 3.93 -8.71 -3.55
C LEU A 36 5.24 -7.96 -3.80
N ALA A 37 6.37 -8.64 -3.56
CA ALA A 37 7.69 -8.12 -3.86
C ALA A 37 7.90 -8.10 -5.38
N PRO A 38 8.09 -6.92 -5.99
CA PRO A 38 8.28 -6.81 -7.42
C PRO A 38 9.61 -7.44 -7.83
N SER A 39 9.64 -8.05 -9.02
CA SER A 39 10.87 -8.68 -9.55
C SER A 39 11.92 -7.67 -10.01
N LYS A 40 11.53 -6.44 -10.29
CA LYS A 40 12.43 -5.33 -10.62
C LYS A 40 12.49 -4.38 -9.44
N VAL A 41 13.67 -3.83 -9.17
CA VAL A 41 13.84 -2.73 -8.22
C VAL A 41 13.15 -1.50 -8.82
N SER A 42 11.85 -1.39 -8.55
CA SER A 42 11.12 -0.15 -8.75
C SER A 42 11.73 0.89 -7.80
N GLY A 43 11.97 2.11 -8.29
CA GLY A 43 12.70 3.16 -7.56
C GLY A 43 12.12 3.46 -6.17
N ASP A 44 12.86 4.27 -5.39
CA ASP A 44 12.57 4.58 -3.99
C ASP A 44 11.08 4.68 -3.67
N LYS A 45 10.61 3.83 -2.74
CA LYS A 45 9.24 3.88 -2.19
C LYS A 45 9.05 5.24 -1.51
N LYS A 46 8.48 6.21 -2.23
CA LYS A 46 8.16 7.52 -1.66
C LYS A 46 6.99 7.40 -0.71
N SER A 47 7.20 7.78 0.54
CA SER A 47 6.14 7.82 1.55
C SER A 47 5.85 9.27 1.95
N GLU A 48 4.63 9.53 2.43
CA GLU A 48 4.25 10.87 2.90
C GLU A 48 5.18 11.35 4.03
N ILE A 49 5.66 10.42 4.87
CA ILE A 49 6.60 10.71 5.96
C ILE A 49 7.93 11.32 5.49
N ASP A 50 8.35 11.04 4.24
CA ASP A 50 9.60 11.52 3.65
C ASP A 50 9.49 12.97 3.16
N LEU A 51 8.27 13.53 3.08
CA LEU A 51 8.07 14.91 2.65
C LEU A 51 8.50 15.90 3.74
N PRO A 52 9.05 17.07 3.36
CA PRO A 52 9.35 18.13 4.31
C PRO A 52 8.07 18.63 4.97
N ASN A 53 8.15 18.93 6.27
CA ASN A 53 7.01 19.38 7.08
C ASN A 53 5.80 18.42 7.10
N SER A 54 6.04 17.13 6.86
CA SER A 54 5.02 16.09 7.09
C SER A 54 4.60 16.06 8.56
N PHE A 55 3.31 15.82 8.82
CA PHE A 55 2.79 15.70 10.17
C PHE A 55 3.49 14.54 10.89
N LYS A 56 4.14 14.83 12.02
CA LYS A 56 4.79 13.80 12.85
C LYS A 56 3.73 13.12 13.71
N ILE A 57 3.46 11.86 13.43
CA ILE A 57 2.53 11.04 14.21
C ILE A 57 3.32 10.30 15.26
N ASN A 58 2.86 10.37 16.52
CA ASN A 58 3.44 9.63 17.63
C ASN A 58 3.50 8.13 17.30
N ASN A 59 4.65 7.50 17.56
CA ASN A 59 4.99 6.15 17.11
C ASN A 59 4.14 5.00 17.70
N ASP A 60 3.09 5.28 18.47
CA ASP A 60 2.32 4.26 19.20
C ASP A 60 1.28 3.51 18.36
N THR A 61 1.00 3.94 17.12
CA THR A 61 0.25 3.11 16.18
C THR A 61 1.20 2.20 15.42
N ILE A 62 1.48 1.06 16.04
CA ILE A 62 2.22 -0.11 15.54
C ILE A 62 2.00 -0.27 14.03
N SER A 63 3.06 -0.07 13.24
CA SER A 63 3.06 -0.47 11.82
C SER A 63 3.01 -1.99 11.80
N GLN A 64 1.84 -2.57 11.54
CA GLN A 64 1.75 -4.01 11.36
C GLN A 64 2.54 -4.37 10.08
N PRO A 65 3.54 -5.26 10.17
CA PRO A 65 4.16 -5.81 8.98
C PRO A 65 3.12 -6.59 8.17
N SER A 66 3.33 -6.71 6.86
CA SER A 66 2.53 -7.60 6.03
C SER A 66 2.58 -9.01 6.63
N ARG A 67 1.43 -9.70 6.65
CA ARG A 67 1.35 -11.07 7.20
C ARG A 67 2.12 -12.04 6.32
N HIS A 68 2.10 -11.81 5.00
CA HIS A 68 2.80 -12.62 4.03
C HIS A 68 3.50 -11.76 2.98
N THR A 69 4.71 -12.16 2.58
CA THR A 69 5.42 -11.58 1.43
C THR A 69 5.60 -12.62 0.35
N LEU A 70 5.08 -12.35 -0.84
CA LEU A 70 5.17 -13.24 -2.00
C LEU A 70 6.01 -12.58 -3.09
N LYS A 71 6.78 -13.38 -3.83
CA LYS A 71 7.47 -12.88 -5.02
C LYS A 71 6.49 -12.81 -6.18
N GLU A 72 6.52 -11.71 -6.91
CA GLU A 72 5.71 -11.55 -8.13
C GLU A 72 5.98 -12.66 -9.17
N SER A 73 7.20 -13.23 -9.18
CA SER A 73 7.58 -14.34 -10.08
C SER A 73 6.78 -15.61 -9.87
N SER A 74 6.25 -15.85 -8.67
CA SER A 74 5.49 -17.05 -8.32
C SER A 74 4.03 -16.95 -8.79
N CYS A 75 3.58 -15.75 -9.19
CA CYS A 75 2.22 -15.51 -9.63
C CYS A 75 1.98 -15.96 -11.08
N PRO A 76 0.80 -16.50 -11.40
CA PRO A 76 0.41 -16.77 -12.79
C PRO A 76 0.27 -15.45 -13.56
N VAL A 77 0.47 -15.51 -14.87
CA VAL A 77 0.20 -14.35 -15.73
C VAL A 77 -1.30 -14.12 -15.87
N GLY A 78 -1.73 -12.86 -15.76
CA GLY A 78 -3.11 -12.42 -15.95
C GLY A 78 -3.20 -11.20 -16.86
N GLY A 79 -4.45 -10.77 -17.11
CA GLY A 79 -4.77 -9.59 -17.91
C GLY A 79 -4.91 -9.85 -19.41
N PRO A 80 -5.50 -8.90 -20.16
CA PRO A 80 -5.70 -9.01 -21.61
C PRO A 80 -4.38 -9.15 -22.39
N ASP A 81 -3.29 -8.58 -21.87
CA ASP A 81 -1.96 -8.65 -22.47
C ASP A 81 -1.13 -9.86 -21.99
N GLY A 82 -1.64 -10.64 -21.04
CA GLY A 82 -0.98 -11.83 -20.49
C GLY A 82 0.36 -11.59 -19.79
N LYS A 83 0.58 -10.36 -19.30
CA LYS A 83 1.86 -9.94 -18.66
C LYS A 83 1.70 -9.57 -17.20
N ASP A 84 0.48 -9.33 -16.72
CA ASP A 84 0.22 -8.80 -15.40
C ASP A 84 0.14 -9.93 -14.37
N ARG A 85 1.30 -10.26 -13.79
CA ARG A 85 1.41 -11.29 -12.75
C ARG A 85 0.68 -10.91 -11.47
N MET A 86 0.69 -9.64 -11.09
CA MET A 86 -0.07 -9.14 -9.94
C MET A 86 -1.57 -9.37 -10.10
N LEU A 87 -2.10 -9.12 -11.31
CA LEU A 87 -3.51 -9.37 -11.61
C LEU A 87 -3.84 -10.87 -11.58
N GLY A 88 -2.95 -11.72 -12.11
CA GLY A 88 -3.12 -13.17 -12.05
C GLY A 88 -3.17 -13.69 -10.60
N CYS A 89 -2.30 -13.18 -9.72
CA CYS A 89 -2.35 -13.49 -8.30
C CYS A 89 -3.64 -13.01 -7.63
N ALA A 90 -4.12 -11.80 -7.94
CA ALA A 90 -5.37 -11.28 -7.41
C ALA A 90 -6.57 -12.15 -7.82
N VAL A 91 -6.64 -12.55 -9.09
CA VAL A 91 -7.69 -13.45 -9.59
C VAL A 91 -7.61 -14.83 -8.93
N LEU A 92 -6.41 -15.37 -8.77
CA LEU A 92 -6.20 -16.65 -8.09
C LEU A 92 -6.64 -16.59 -6.62
N PHE A 93 -6.28 -15.52 -5.91
CA PHE A 93 -6.70 -15.28 -4.54
C PHE A 93 -8.23 -15.25 -4.41
N LEU A 94 -8.91 -14.47 -5.27
CA LEU A 94 -10.37 -14.40 -5.27
C LEU A 94 -11.04 -15.76 -5.59
N LYS A 95 -10.42 -16.57 -6.46
CA LYS A 95 -10.93 -17.91 -6.81
C LYS A 95 -10.69 -18.96 -5.72
N SER A 96 -9.60 -18.83 -4.97
CA SER A 96 -9.26 -19.76 -3.90
C SER A 96 -10.19 -19.69 -2.71
N GLY A 97 -10.90 -18.57 -2.51
CA GLY A 97 -11.88 -18.38 -1.44
C GLY A 97 -11.30 -18.25 -0.03
N SER A 98 -10.05 -18.66 0.19
CA SER A 98 -9.34 -18.57 1.47
C SER A 98 -7.85 -18.22 1.27
N GLU A 99 -7.29 -17.47 2.21
CA GLU A 99 -5.87 -17.13 2.25
C GLU A 99 -4.98 -18.38 2.39
N SER A 100 -5.38 -19.36 3.20
CA SER A 100 -4.63 -20.62 3.37
C SER A 100 -4.49 -21.39 2.06
N ASP A 101 -5.58 -21.47 1.31
CA ASP A 101 -5.68 -22.27 0.09
C ASP A 101 -4.89 -21.59 -1.03
N PHE A 102 -4.97 -20.25 -1.09
CA PHE A 102 -4.12 -19.45 -1.96
C PHE A 102 -2.63 -19.71 -1.71
N LEU A 103 -2.20 -19.63 -0.45
CA LEU A 103 -0.80 -19.83 -0.08
C LEU A 103 -0.32 -21.25 -0.38
N TYR A 104 -1.17 -22.26 -0.17
CA TYR A 104 -0.87 -23.65 -0.55
C TYR A 104 -0.71 -23.80 -2.07
N LEU A 105 -1.63 -23.23 -2.86
CA LEU A 105 -1.58 -23.30 -4.32
C LEU A 105 -0.36 -22.58 -4.92
N ILE A 106 0.04 -21.46 -4.31
CA ILE A 106 1.24 -20.70 -4.70
C ILE A 106 2.52 -21.43 -4.27
N GLY A 107 2.54 -22.03 -3.08
CA GLY A 107 3.72 -22.69 -2.50
C GLY A 107 3.98 -24.11 -2.99
N SER A 108 2.96 -24.80 -3.54
CA SER A 108 3.08 -26.15 -4.08
C SER A 108 3.69 -26.22 -5.49
N ARG A 109 4.25 -25.11 -5.99
CA ARG A 109 4.74 -24.98 -7.37
C ARG A 109 6.24 -24.68 -7.46
#